data_AF-A0A0U1KTD7-F1
#
_entry.id   AF-A0A0U1KTD7-F1
#
_cell.length_a   1.000
_cell.length_b   1.000
_cell.length_c   1.000
_cell.angle_alpha   90.00
_cell.angle_beta   90.00
_cell.angle_gamma   90.00
#
_symmetry.space_group_name_H-M   'P 1'
#
loop_
_entity.id
_entity.type
_entity.pdbx_description
1 polymer ?
#
loop_
_entity_poly.entity_id
_entity_poly.type
_entity_poly.pdbx_seq_one_letter_code
_entity_poly.pdbx_strand_id
1 'polypeptide(L)' 'MLGVTLNPQYIQQLRQSETARLQSRQAKKQKQLEQANDNFLESDDTFYFIAGYTENGFPFGITWLEADQLKRI' A
#
# COMPACT_ATOMS: atom_id res chain seq x y z
N MET A 1 0.99 -40.92 -27.60
CA MET A 1 0.92 -39.86 -26.58
C MET A 1 1.50 -38.59 -27.17
N LEU A 2 0.75 -37.50 -27.24
CA LEU A 2 1.21 -36.22 -27.81
C LEU A 2 2.09 -35.50 -26.78
N GLY A 3 3.38 -35.83 -26.76
CA GLY A 3 4.36 -35.14 -25.93
C GLY A 3 4.63 -33.76 -26.52
N VAL A 4 4.19 -32.71 -25.82
CA VAL A 4 4.52 -31.34 -26.22
C VAL A 4 6.02 -31.15 -26.04
N THR A 5 6.76 -30.99 -27.12
CA THR A 5 8.18 -30.64 -27.10
C THR A 5 8.29 -29.15 -26.76
N LEU A 6 8.10 -28.82 -25.48
CA LEU A 6 8.25 -27.45 -24.99
C LEU A 6 9.72 -27.04 -25.11
N ASN A 7 9.99 -26.08 -25.99
CA ASN A 7 11.32 -25.54 -26.19
C ASN A 7 11.86 -24.97 -24.86
N PRO A 8 13.02 -25.42 -24.37
CA PRO A 8 13.63 -24.92 -23.13
C PRO A 8 13.77 -23.39 -23.10
N GLN A 9 14.07 -22.76 -24.24
CA GLN A 9 14.20 -21.31 -24.34
C GLN A 9 12.87 -20.59 -24.09
N TYR A 10 11.76 -21.14 -24.57
CA TYR A 10 10.42 -20.59 -24.34
C TYR A 10 10.03 -20.65 -22.86
N ILE A 11 10.38 -21.75 -22.17
CA ILE A 11 10.14 -21.91 -20.74
C ILE A 11 10.94 -20.88 -19.93
N GLN A 12 12.19 -20.62 -20.31
CA GLN A 12 13.04 -19.63 -19.64
C GLN A 12 12.48 -18.20 -19.81
N GLN A 13 12.07 -17.83 -21.01
CA GLN A 13 11.45 -16.53 -21.29
C GLN A 13 10.16 -16.34 -20.48
N LEU A 14 9.31 -17.36 -20.42
CA LEU A 14 8.07 -17.30 -19.65
C LEU A 14 8.35 -17.13 -18.14
N ARG A 15 9.35 -17.85 -17.60
CA ARG A 15 9.75 -17.69 -16.20
C ARG A 15 10.27 -16.28 -15.92
N GLN A 16 11.09 -15.73 -16.81
CA GLN A 16 11.62 -14.36 -16.68
C GLN A 16 10.51 -13.30 -16.76
N SER A 17 9.51 -13.48 -17.64
CA SER A 17 8.39 -12.55 -17.71
C SER A 17 7.51 -12.61 -16.47
N GLU A 18 7.26 -13.81 -15.93
CA GLU A 18 6.48 -13.98 -14.72
C GLU A 18 7.20 -13.41 -13.49
N THR A 19 8.52 -13.61 -13.35
CA THR A 19 9.30 -13.04 -12.24
C THR A 19 9.33 -11.51 -12.30
N ALA A 20 9.55 -10.93 -13.48
CA ALA A 20 9.54 -9.48 -13.67
C ALA A 20 8.15 -8.87 -13.36
N ARG A 21 7.07 -9.56 -13.74
CA ARG A 21 5.70 -9.16 -13.44
C ARG A 21 5.40 -9.20 -11.93
N LEU A 22 5.89 -10.21 -11.22
CA LEU A 22 5.75 -10.29 -9.76
C LEU A 22 6.54 -9.19 -9.06
N GLN A 23 7.79 -8.94 -9.47
CA GLN A 23 8.64 -7.89 -8.90
C GLN A 23 8.05 -6.49 -9.10
N SER A 24 7.58 -6.17 -10.31
CA SER A 24 6.94 -4.88 -10.60
C SER A 24 5.65 -4.68 -9.80
N ARG A 25 4.84 -5.73 -9.60
CA ARG A 25 3.66 -5.68 -8.74
C ARG A 25 4.02 -5.42 -7.28
N GLN A 26 5.06 -6.08 -6.76
CA GLN A 26 5.54 -5.87 -5.39
C GLN A 26 6.08 -4.45 -5.20
N ALA A 27 6.91 -3.95 -6.11
CA ALA A 27 7.42 -2.58 -6.07
C ALA A 27 6.30 -1.54 -6.11
N LYS A 28 5.28 -1.73 -6.96
CA LYS A 28 4.11 -0.85 -7.01
C LYS A 28 3.31 -0.89 -5.70
N LYS A 29 3.18 -2.06 -5.07
CA LYS A 29 2.48 -2.20 -3.78
C LYS A 29 3.25 -1.51 -2.65
N GLN A 30 4.57 -1.68 -2.60
CA GLN A 30 5.44 -1.01 -1.63
C GLN A 30 5.35 0.51 -1.78
N LYS A 31 5.50 1.03 -3.00
CA LYS A 31 5.36 2.47 -3.26
C LYS A 31 4.01 3.05 -2.85
N GLN A 32 2.92 2.32 -3.06
CA GLN A 32 1.59 2.74 -2.60
C GLN A 32 1.46 2.72 -1.08
N LEU A 33 2.09 1.75 -0.41
CA LEU A 33 2.12 1.68 1.05
C LEU A 33 2.97 2.81 1.65
N GLU A 34 4.11 3.11 1.04
CA GLU A 34 4.97 4.24 1.44
C GLU A 34 4.23 5.57 1.27
N GLN A 35 3.60 5.79 0.11
CA GLN A 35 2.78 6.99 -0.13
C GLN A 35 1.57 7.08 0.81
N ALA A 36 0.98 5.96 1.21
CA ALA A 36 -0.06 5.94 2.21
C ALA A 36 0.53 6.28 3.59
N ASN A 37 1.66 5.71 4.00
CA ASN A 37 2.25 6.01 5.30
C ASN A 37 2.69 7.49 5.41
N ASP A 38 3.25 8.07 4.35
CA ASP A 38 3.64 9.48 4.33
C ASP A 38 2.44 10.43 4.45
N ASN A 39 1.26 10.01 3.97
CA ASN A 39 0.03 10.82 4.02
C ASN A 39 -0.86 10.54 5.24
N PHE A 40 -0.61 9.48 6.02
CA PHE A 40 -1.55 8.96 7.02
C PHE A 40 -0.99 8.87 8.45
N LEU A 41 0.05 9.60 8.81
CA LEU A 41 0.58 9.59 10.19
C LEU A 41 0.81 10.98 10.79
N GLU A 42 0.04 11.97 10.37
CA GLU A 42 0.08 13.27 11.04
C GLU A 42 -0.80 13.23 12.30
N SER A 43 -0.20 13.55 13.44
CA SER A 43 -0.85 13.61 14.75
C SER A 43 -0.28 14.78 15.52
N ASP A 44 -1.07 15.36 16.42
CA ASP A 44 -0.66 16.49 17.26
C ASP A 44 -1.34 16.42 18.64
N ASP A 45 -1.13 17.43 19.49
CA ASP A 45 -1.71 17.49 20.84
C ASP A 45 -3.25 17.41 20.85
N THR A 46 -3.92 17.88 19.78
CA THR A 46 -5.39 17.85 19.68
C THR A 46 -5.91 16.56 19.03
N PHE A 47 -5.24 16.06 17.99
CA PHE A 47 -5.73 14.97 17.15
C PHE A 47 -4.83 13.74 17.25
N TYR A 48 -5.42 12.59 17.55
CA TYR A 48 -4.75 11.28 17.48
C TYR A 48 -4.33 10.96 16.05
N PHE A 49 -5.14 11.36 15.07
CA PHE A 49 -4.87 11.18 13.66
C PHE A 49 -5.54 12.29 12.85
N ILE A 50 -4.77 13.07 12.09
CA ILE A 50 -5.25 14.12 11.17
C ILE A 50 -5.53 13.48 9.82
N ALA A 51 -6.81 13.49 9.40
CA ALA A 51 -7.23 12.94 8.12
C ALA A 51 -6.92 13.88 6.94
N GLY A 52 -6.75 15.16 7.23
CA GLY A 52 -6.34 16.16 6.27
C GLY A 52 -6.63 17.58 6.76
N TYR A 53 -6.48 18.53 5.84
CA TYR A 53 -6.72 19.94 6.07
C TYR A 53 -7.86 20.43 5.20
N THR A 54 -8.70 21.27 5.77
CA THR A 54 -9.69 22.04 5.00
C THR A 54 -8.98 22.98 4.02
N GLU A 55 -9.71 23.51 3.04
CA GLU A 55 -9.15 24.47 2.05
C GLU A 55 -8.52 25.72 2.70
N ASN A 56 -8.97 26.07 3.92
CA ASN A 56 -8.42 27.16 4.73
C ASN A 56 -7.30 26.73 5.68
N GLY A 57 -6.82 25.49 5.59
CA GLY A 57 -5.70 24.98 6.38
C GLY A 57 -6.05 24.53 7.80
N PHE A 58 -7.32 24.35 8.15
CA PHE A 58 -7.68 23.79 9.46
C PHE A 58 -7.63 22.26 9.44
N PRO A 59 -6.91 21.60 10.36
CA PRO A 59 -6.86 20.15 10.45
C PRO A 59 -8.21 19.58 10.90
N PHE A 60 -8.58 18.44 10.35
CA PHE A 60 -9.70 17.63 10.85
C PHE A 60 -9.29 16.16 10.90
N GLY A 61 -9.81 15.44 11.88
CA GLY A 61 -9.35 14.08 12.16
C GLY A 61 -10.01 13.47 13.39
N ILE A 62 -9.43 12.37 13.87
CA ILE A 62 -9.87 11.65 15.07
C ILE A 62 -9.13 12.23 16.28
N THR A 63 -9.86 12.64 17.30
CA THR A 63 -9.28 13.12 18.57
C THR A 63 -8.81 11.97 19.46
N TRP A 64 -7.96 12.27 20.44
CA TRP A 64 -7.51 11.28 21.44
C TRP A 64 -8.67 10.64 22.20
N LEU A 65 -9.73 11.42 22.50
CA LEU A 65 -10.91 10.93 23.19
C LEU A 65 -11.71 9.94 22.32
N GLU A 66 -11.95 10.29 21.06
CA GLU A 66 -12.66 9.41 20.12
C GLU A 66 -11.85 8.14 19.84
N ALA A 67 -10.52 8.25 19.73
CA ALA A 67 -9.64 7.10 19.57
C ALA A 67 -9.70 6.15 20.78
N ASP A 68 -9.75 6.68 22.01
CA ASP A 68 -9.92 5.87 23.22
C ASP A 68 -11.29 5.18 23.25
N GLN A 69 -12.35 5.87 22.84
CA GLN A 69 -13.69 5.30 22.75
C GLN A 69 -13.77 4.15 21.74
N LEU A 70 -13.15 4.30 20.56
CA LEU A 70 -13.10 3.25 19.54
C LEU A 70 -12.37 2.00 20.01
N LYS A 71 -11.36 2.13 20.88
CA LYS A 71 -10.59 0.99 21.42
C LYS A 71 -11.36 0.18 22.47
N ARG A 72 -12.49 0.69 22.96
CA ARG A 72 -13.30 0.06 24.01
C ARG A 72 -14.49 -0.74 23.48
N ILE A 73 -14.66 -0.82 22.15
CA ILE A 73 -15.71 -1.58 21.45
C ILE A 73 -15.10 -2.88 20.92
#